data_AF-A0A2U3YUD3-F1
#
_entry.id   AF-A0A2U3YUD3-F1
#
_cell.length_a   1.000
_cell.length_b   1.000
_cell.length_c   1.000
_cell.angle_alpha   90.00
_cell.angle_beta   90.00
_cell.angle_gamma   90.00
#
_symmetry.space_group_name_H-M   'P 1'
#
loop_
_entity.id
_entity.type
_entity.pdbx_description
1 polymer ?
#
loop_
_entity_poly.entity_id
_entity_poly.type
_entity_poly.pdbx_seq_one_letter_code
_entity_poly.pdbx_strand_id
1 'polypeptide(L)'
;MAPYHIRKYRESHRTQVLDLFSRAMDEYVPTTFRHVLKLPQTLVLLLGVPLALFLVSGSWLLALLASFTLLTALRFLSKYPWSKFKVMCLRTDMSDISKSYLSEPGSCFWVAEAEGQVVGIVGVLPVEERPLPKEQLQLFHLCVASGWRHQGIAKALVRTVLQFARDQGYRQVVLITSVLQHSALALYQRMGFQKTHQFFFSLSWRLIAIPSVMFVYHLPSAQASQAQE
;
A
#
# COMPACT_ATOMS: atom_id res chain seq x y z
N MET A 1 -3.14 -16.52 21.50
CA MET A 1 -3.39 -15.54 20.41
C MET A 1 -4.65 -14.79 20.79
N ALA A 2 -4.60 -13.46 20.87
CA ALA A 2 -5.79 -12.69 21.18
C ALA A 2 -6.82 -12.86 20.04
N PRO A 3 -8.10 -13.13 20.36
CA PRO A 3 -9.12 -13.30 19.34
C PRO A 3 -9.33 -11.96 18.60
N TYR A 4 -9.25 -11.99 17.28
CA TYR A 4 -9.63 -10.86 16.43
C TYR A 4 -10.93 -11.19 15.69
N HIS A 5 -11.71 -10.17 15.37
CA HIS A 5 -12.94 -10.30 14.60
C HIS A 5 -12.94 -9.31 13.43
N ILE A 6 -13.37 -9.77 12.24
CA ILE A 6 -13.49 -8.94 11.05
C ILE A 6 -14.96 -8.54 10.89
N ARG A 7 -15.20 -7.24 10.75
CA ARG A 7 -16.54 -6.69 10.53
C ARG A 7 -16.51 -5.52 9.56
N LYS A 8 -17.68 -5.08 9.10
CA LYS A 8 -17.82 -3.86 8.32
C LYS A 8 -17.47 -2.62 9.16
N TYR A 9 -16.94 -1.62 8.48
CA TYR A 9 -16.61 -0.31 9.06
C TYR A 9 -17.83 0.37 9.67
N ARG A 10 -17.59 1.20 10.69
CA ARG A 10 -18.56 2.08 11.35
C ARG A 10 -17.92 3.44 11.57
N GLU A 11 -18.69 4.51 11.41
CA GLU A 11 -18.20 5.89 11.55
C GLU A 11 -17.56 6.20 12.92
N SER A 12 -18.00 5.53 13.99
CA SER A 12 -17.42 5.70 15.32
C SER A 12 -15.92 5.38 15.39
N HIS A 13 -15.39 4.58 14.46
CA HIS A 13 -13.98 4.15 14.44
C HIS A 13 -13.14 4.92 13.40
N ARG A 14 -13.70 5.97 12.78
CA ARG A 14 -13.02 6.75 11.74
C ARG A 14 -11.61 7.17 12.15
N THR A 15 -11.46 7.78 13.31
CA THR A 15 -10.15 8.25 13.80
C THR A 15 -9.14 7.12 13.93
N GLN A 16 -9.55 5.95 14.43
CA GLN A 16 -8.67 4.79 14.56
C GLN A 16 -8.25 4.25 13.19
N VAL A 17 -9.16 4.22 12.22
CA VAL A 17 -8.86 3.77 10.84
C VAL A 17 -7.88 4.71 10.15
N LEU A 18 -8.13 6.03 10.21
CA LEU A 18 -7.26 7.03 9.58
C LEU A 18 -5.87 7.06 10.21
N ASP A 19 -5.79 6.91 11.53
CA ASP A 19 -4.54 6.83 12.26
C ASP A 19 -3.77 5.54 11.93
N LEU A 20 -4.43 4.38 11.92
CA LEU A 20 -3.82 3.11 11.50
C LEU A 20 -3.27 3.20 10.08
N PHE A 21 -4.05 3.73 9.13
CA PHE A 21 -3.61 3.94 7.75
C PHE A 21 -2.41 4.89 7.69
N SER A 22 -2.47 6.01 8.41
CA SER A 22 -1.40 7.02 8.42
C SER A 22 -0.08 6.45 8.93
N ARG A 23 -0.12 5.71 10.05
CA ARG A 23 1.06 5.02 10.60
C ARG A 23 1.61 3.99 9.64
N ALA A 24 0.73 3.19 9.00
CA ALA A 24 1.15 2.20 8.02
C ALA A 24 1.88 2.83 6.82
N MET A 25 1.45 4.00 6.35
CA MET A 25 2.16 4.73 5.29
C MET A 25 3.52 5.26 5.74
N ASP A 26 3.61 5.76 6.97
CA ASP A 26 4.85 6.33 7.51
C ASP A 26 5.93 5.24 7.78
N GLU A 27 5.53 3.99 8.02
CA GLU A 27 6.45 2.84 8.17
C GLU A 27 7.29 2.55 6.93
N TYR A 28 6.83 2.92 5.73
CA TYR A 28 7.56 2.68 4.49
C TYR A 28 8.68 3.69 4.23
N VAL A 29 8.67 4.84 4.90
CA VAL A 29 9.68 5.89 4.75
C VAL A 29 11.11 5.39 5.01
N PRO A 30 11.43 4.71 6.14
CA PRO A 30 12.78 4.19 6.37
C PRO A 30 13.21 3.13 5.34
N THR A 31 12.30 2.26 4.89
CA THR A 31 12.61 1.26 3.85
C THR A 31 12.90 1.92 2.50
N THR A 32 12.13 2.93 2.14
CA THR A 32 12.38 3.75 0.94
C THR A 32 13.69 4.50 1.04
N PHE A 33 13.99 5.12 2.17
CA PHE A 33 15.26 5.83 2.38
C PHE A 33 16.46 4.90 2.19
N ARG A 34 16.42 3.69 2.75
CA ARG A 34 17.47 2.67 2.54
C ARG A 34 17.58 2.22 1.09
N HIS A 35 16.46 2.13 0.37
CA HIS A 35 16.46 1.79 -1.05
C HIS A 35 17.11 2.89 -1.89
N VAL A 36 16.68 4.15 -1.69
CA VAL A 36 17.21 5.30 -2.41
C VAL A 36 18.69 5.49 -2.13
N LEU A 37 19.16 5.28 -0.89
CA LEU A 37 20.57 5.35 -0.53
C LEU A 37 21.45 4.34 -1.31
N LYS A 38 20.87 3.22 -1.75
CA LYS A 38 21.56 2.18 -2.53
C LYS A 38 21.53 2.44 -4.05
N LEU A 39 20.83 3.46 -4.53
CA LEU A 39 20.81 3.77 -5.95
C LEU A 39 22.17 4.30 -6.40
N PRO A 40 22.70 3.85 -7.56
CA PRO A 40 24.04 4.25 -8.03
C PRO A 40 24.14 5.77 -8.22
N GLN A 41 23.09 6.40 -8.72
CA GLN A 41 23.02 7.86 -8.89
C GLN A 41 23.15 8.61 -7.56
N THR A 42 22.53 8.09 -6.51
CA THR A 42 22.58 8.68 -5.16
C THR A 42 23.96 8.50 -4.53
N LEU A 43 24.62 7.35 -4.74
CA LEU A 43 25.99 7.13 -4.27
C LEU A 43 26.98 8.08 -4.95
N VAL A 44 26.85 8.28 -6.26
CA VAL A 44 27.66 9.26 -7.01
C VAL A 44 27.44 10.67 -6.48
N LEU A 45 26.19 11.06 -6.22
CA LEU A 45 25.86 12.37 -5.65
C LEU A 45 26.44 12.53 -4.23
N LEU A 46 26.31 11.49 -3.40
CA LEU A 46 26.70 11.51 -1.99
C LEU A 46 28.21 11.55 -1.77
N LEU A 47 28.98 10.91 -2.65
CA LEU A 47 30.45 10.93 -2.57
C LEU A 47 31.04 12.06 -3.43
N GLY A 48 30.46 12.30 -4.60
CA GLY A 48 30.98 13.26 -5.58
C GLY A 48 30.85 14.71 -5.15
N VAL A 49 29.70 15.11 -4.59
CA VAL A 49 29.47 16.51 -4.18
C VAL A 49 30.40 16.95 -3.04
N PRO A 50 30.54 16.18 -1.94
CA PRO A 50 31.48 16.53 -0.87
C PRO A 50 32.94 16.49 -1.34
N LEU A 51 33.31 15.52 -2.19
CA LEU A 51 34.67 15.41 -2.72
C LEU A 51 35.03 16.61 -3.61
N ALA A 52 34.14 17.01 -4.52
CA ALA A 52 34.35 18.18 -5.37
C ALA A 52 34.46 19.46 -4.53
N LEU A 53 33.60 19.63 -3.52
CA LEU A 53 33.66 20.77 -2.61
C LEU A 53 34.98 20.79 -1.80
N PHE A 54 35.44 19.63 -1.35
CA PHE A 54 36.73 19.52 -0.66
C PHE A 54 37.90 19.90 -1.57
N LEU A 55 37.92 19.42 -2.81
CA LEU A 55 38.99 19.72 -3.77
C LEU A 55 39.04 21.21 -4.15
N VAL A 56 37.89 21.87 -4.25
CA VAL A 56 37.82 23.30 -4.62
C VAL A 56 38.13 24.21 -3.44
N SER A 57 37.64 23.89 -2.24
CA SER A 57 37.74 24.77 -1.07
C SER A 57 38.87 24.42 -0.09
N GLY A 58 39.43 23.21 -0.17
CA GLY A 58 40.33 22.65 0.84
C GLY A 58 39.70 22.40 2.22
N SER A 59 38.40 22.69 2.37
CA SER A 59 37.72 22.68 3.67
C SER A 59 36.92 21.40 3.89
N TRP A 60 37.38 20.59 4.83
CA TRP A 60 36.68 19.38 5.27
C TRP A 60 35.33 19.69 5.95
N LEU A 61 35.19 20.85 6.61
CA LEU A 61 33.93 21.29 7.24
C LEU A 61 32.82 21.49 6.21
N LEU A 62 33.13 22.10 5.06
CA LEU A 62 32.16 22.31 3.98
C LEU A 62 31.70 20.97 3.36
N ALA A 63 32.62 20.00 3.22
CA ALA A 63 32.29 18.66 2.74
C ALA A 63 31.39 17.90 3.72
N LEU A 64 31.62 18.01 5.03
CA LEU A 64 30.76 17.42 6.07
C LEU A 64 29.37 18.04 6.07
N LEU A 65 29.28 19.37 6.02
CA LEU A 65 28.00 20.09 5.92
C LEU A 65 27.23 19.68 4.67
N ALA A 66 27.89 19.60 3.51
CA ALA A 66 27.27 19.15 2.27
C ALA A 66 26.76 17.72 2.35
N SER A 67 27.50 16.81 3.00
CA SER A 67 27.06 15.43 3.21
C SER A 67 25.81 15.38 4.09
N PHE A 68 25.78 16.15 5.18
CA PHE A 68 24.64 16.22 6.09
C PHE A 68 23.39 16.81 5.42
N THR A 69 23.53 17.91 4.68
CA THR A 69 22.42 18.51 3.92
C THR A 69 21.89 17.55 2.86
N LEU A 70 22.77 16.82 2.18
CA LEU A 70 22.35 15.84 1.19
C LEU A 70 21.60 14.65 1.80
N LEU A 71 22.05 14.14 2.94
CA LEU A 71 21.36 13.06 3.67
C LEU A 71 19.97 13.48 4.16
N THR A 72 19.86 14.70 4.70
CA THR A 72 18.57 15.24 5.15
C THR A 72 17.62 15.50 3.98
N ALA A 73 18.12 16.05 2.87
CA ALA A 73 17.36 16.21 1.62
C ALA A 73 16.89 14.86 1.07
N LEU A 74 17.75 13.83 1.08
CA LEU A 74 17.40 12.49 0.63
C LEU A 74 16.31 11.84 1.49
N ARG A 75 16.36 12.06 2.81
CA ARG A 75 15.33 11.61 3.74
C ARG A 75 13.99 12.30 3.46
N PHE A 76 14.01 13.59 3.17
CA PHE A 76 12.82 14.33 2.76
C PHE A 76 12.24 13.82 1.43
N LEU A 77 13.10 13.64 0.42
CA LEU A 77 12.70 13.11 -0.89
C LEU A 77 12.10 11.70 -0.79
N SER A 78 12.67 10.85 0.08
CA SER A 78 12.16 9.51 0.37
C SER A 78 10.78 9.53 1.04
N LYS A 79 10.52 10.53 1.89
CA LYS A 79 9.24 10.71 2.60
C LYS A 79 8.15 11.31 1.72
N TYR A 80 8.52 12.11 0.73
CA TYR A 80 7.59 12.92 -0.05
C TYR A 80 6.52 12.10 -0.81
N PRO A 81 6.85 11.04 -1.59
CA PRO A 81 5.83 10.28 -2.33
C PRO A 81 4.80 9.60 -1.44
N TRP A 82 5.24 9.02 -0.31
CA TRP A 82 4.34 8.43 0.69
C TRP A 82 3.46 9.47 1.35
N SER A 83 4.00 10.65 1.69
CA SER A 83 3.21 11.74 2.28
C SER A 83 2.18 12.27 1.30
N LYS A 84 2.54 12.42 0.02
CA LYS A 84 1.63 12.82 -1.05
C LYS A 84 0.52 11.80 -1.26
N PHE A 85 0.87 10.51 -1.29
CA PHE A 85 -0.10 9.41 -1.39
C PHE A 85 -1.05 9.37 -0.18
N LYS A 86 -0.52 9.47 1.04
CA LYS A 86 -1.31 9.57 2.28
C LYS A 86 -2.32 10.72 2.22
N VAL A 87 -1.84 11.93 1.91
CA VAL A 87 -2.70 13.12 1.83
C VAL A 87 -3.75 12.98 0.72
N MET A 88 -3.39 12.38 -0.42
CA MET A 88 -4.33 12.10 -1.51
C MET A 88 -5.47 11.22 -0.99
N CYS A 89 -5.19 10.02 -0.47
CA CYS A 89 -6.21 9.09 0.03
C CYS A 89 -7.07 9.70 1.15
N LEU A 90 -6.45 10.41 2.10
CA LEU A 90 -7.16 11.09 3.20
C LEU A 90 -8.11 12.20 2.72
N ARG A 91 -7.84 12.82 1.55
CA ARG A 91 -8.67 13.86 0.96
C ARG A 91 -9.69 13.32 -0.05
N THR A 92 -9.45 12.16 -0.63
CA THR A 92 -10.34 11.53 -1.59
C THR A 92 -11.27 10.56 -0.89
N ASP A 93 -10.99 9.27 -1.00
CA ASP A 93 -11.85 8.15 -0.66
C ASP A 93 -11.90 7.85 0.84
N MET A 94 -10.87 8.24 1.60
CA MET A 94 -10.90 8.12 3.07
C MET A 94 -11.42 9.38 3.76
N SER A 95 -11.74 10.45 3.00
CA SER A 95 -12.35 11.66 3.58
C SER A 95 -13.76 11.38 4.09
N ASP A 96 -14.52 10.53 3.41
CA ASP A 96 -15.82 10.01 3.82
C ASP A 96 -15.90 8.53 3.43
N ILE A 97 -15.42 7.67 4.33
CA ILE A 97 -15.32 6.23 4.09
C ILE A 97 -16.70 5.62 3.85
N SER A 98 -17.73 6.06 4.60
CA SER A 98 -19.09 5.55 4.40
C SER A 98 -19.61 5.90 3.01
N LYS A 99 -19.43 7.15 2.57
CA LYS A 99 -19.86 7.56 1.23
C LYS A 99 -19.07 6.86 0.13
N SER A 100 -17.75 6.72 0.27
CA SER A 100 -16.92 6.14 -0.77
C SER A 100 -17.05 4.62 -0.86
N TYR A 101 -17.14 3.92 0.27
CA TYR A 101 -17.03 2.46 0.31
C TYR A 101 -18.29 1.73 0.77
N LEU A 102 -19.32 2.42 1.28
CA LEU A 102 -20.54 1.78 1.79
C LEU A 102 -21.82 2.26 1.09
N SER A 103 -21.74 3.21 0.16
CA SER A 103 -22.92 3.72 -0.57
C SER A 103 -23.40 2.79 -1.67
N GLU A 104 -22.54 1.95 -2.25
CA GLU A 104 -22.91 1.06 -3.34
C GLU A 104 -22.87 -0.42 -2.93
N PRO A 105 -23.76 -1.28 -3.46
CA PRO A 105 -23.75 -2.71 -3.15
C PRO A 105 -22.45 -3.44 -3.53
N GLY A 106 -21.72 -2.91 -4.51
CA GLY A 106 -20.45 -3.47 -5.00
C GLY A 106 -19.20 -3.00 -4.25
N SER A 107 -19.33 -2.05 -3.32
CA SER A 107 -18.23 -1.56 -2.49
C SER A 107 -18.37 -2.02 -1.05
N CYS A 108 -17.23 -2.13 -0.36
CA CYS A 108 -17.24 -2.38 1.07
C CYS A 108 -15.94 -1.94 1.74
N PHE A 109 -15.99 -1.72 3.04
CA PHE A 109 -14.81 -1.48 3.87
C PHE A 109 -14.90 -2.32 5.14
N TRP A 110 -13.86 -3.10 5.40
CA TRP A 110 -13.76 -3.95 6.58
C TRP A 110 -12.66 -3.49 7.52
N VAL A 111 -12.91 -3.74 8.80
CA VAL A 111 -11.96 -3.55 9.88
C VAL A 111 -11.78 -4.86 10.63
N ALA A 112 -10.54 -5.20 10.95
CA ALA A 112 -10.21 -6.22 11.93
C ALA A 112 -10.07 -5.53 13.29
N GLU A 113 -10.83 -5.99 14.26
CA GLU A 113 -10.85 -5.47 15.63
C GLU A 113 -10.30 -6.52 16.59
N ALA A 114 -9.43 -6.09 17.50
CA ALA A 114 -8.94 -6.90 18.60
C ALA A 114 -8.75 -5.99 19.83
N GLU A 115 -9.13 -6.48 21.01
CA GLU A 115 -9.01 -5.72 22.27
C GLU A 115 -9.68 -4.32 22.21
N GLY A 116 -10.81 -4.20 21.48
CA GLY A 116 -11.54 -2.95 21.32
C GLY A 116 -10.86 -1.91 20.41
N GLN A 117 -9.78 -2.29 19.71
CA GLN A 117 -9.03 -1.43 18.80
C GLN A 117 -9.07 -1.95 17.37
N VAL A 118 -9.09 -1.04 16.40
CA VAL A 118 -8.90 -1.40 14.99
C VAL A 118 -7.43 -1.76 14.76
N VAL A 119 -7.18 -3.02 14.43
CA VAL A 119 -5.83 -3.58 14.21
C VAL A 119 -5.55 -3.90 12.75
N GLY A 120 -6.57 -3.85 11.88
CA GLY A 120 -6.39 -4.01 10.44
C GLY A 120 -7.54 -3.41 9.66
N ILE A 121 -7.28 -3.02 8.42
CA ILE A 121 -8.27 -2.42 7.52
C ILE A 121 -8.10 -2.95 6.09
N VAL A 122 -9.18 -2.96 5.32
CA VAL A 122 -9.18 -3.18 3.86
C VAL A 122 -10.44 -2.57 3.24
N GLY A 123 -10.30 -1.91 2.10
CA GLY A 123 -11.40 -1.35 1.31
C GLY A 123 -11.49 -1.99 -0.06
N VAL A 124 -12.68 -2.00 -0.66
CA VAL A 124 -12.89 -2.44 -2.04
C VAL A 124 -13.85 -1.53 -2.80
N LEU A 125 -13.54 -1.26 -4.06
CA LEU A 125 -14.38 -0.48 -4.98
C LEU A 125 -14.47 -1.19 -6.34
N PRO A 126 -15.62 -1.12 -7.04
CA PRO A 126 -15.71 -1.55 -8.43
C PRO A 126 -14.77 -0.71 -9.31
N VAL A 127 -14.16 -1.34 -10.31
CA VAL A 127 -13.42 -0.61 -11.36
C VAL A 127 -14.44 -0.19 -12.42
N GLU A 128 -14.58 1.11 -12.66
CA GLU A 128 -15.59 1.68 -13.58
C GLU A 128 -15.21 1.57 -15.08
N GLU A 129 -14.02 1.07 -15.42
CA GLU A 129 -13.49 1.08 -16.80
C GLU A 129 -13.95 -0.12 -17.66
N ARG A 130 -15.04 0.08 -18.43
CA ARG A 130 -15.49 -0.64 -19.67
C ARG A 130 -15.95 -2.12 -19.55
N PRO A 131 -16.54 -2.66 -20.63
CA PRO A 131 -17.95 -2.56 -21.02
C PRO A 131 -18.90 -3.52 -20.26
N LEU A 132 -18.38 -4.36 -19.36
CA LEU A 132 -19.15 -5.41 -18.69
C LEU A 132 -19.42 -5.04 -17.23
N PRO A 133 -20.68 -5.08 -16.75
CA PRO A 133 -20.96 -4.91 -15.34
C PRO A 133 -20.25 -6.00 -14.53
N LYS A 134 -19.66 -5.62 -13.39
CA LYS A 134 -19.02 -6.52 -12.40
C LYS A 134 -17.81 -7.29 -12.93
N GLU A 135 -17.01 -6.68 -13.79
CA GLU A 135 -15.80 -7.34 -14.26
C GLU A 135 -14.72 -7.40 -13.16
N GLN A 136 -14.37 -6.25 -12.56
CA GLN A 136 -13.22 -6.14 -11.66
C GLN A 136 -13.59 -5.41 -10.36
N LEU A 137 -13.13 -5.96 -9.25
CA LEU A 137 -13.17 -5.33 -7.94
C LEU A 137 -11.76 -4.97 -7.50
N GLN A 138 -11.49 -3.71 -7.20
CA GLN A 138 -10.18 -3.26 -6.76
C GLN A 138 -10.07 -3.26 -5.24
N LEU A 139 -9.03 -3.90 -4.71
CA LEU A 139 -8.68 -3.89 -3.29
C LEU A 139 -7.76 -2.70 -2.99
N PHE A 140 -8.11 -1.97 -1.93
CA PHE A 140 -7.40 -0.81 -1.43
C PHE A 140 -7.07 -0.95 0.07
N HIS A 141 -6.12 -0.15 0.52
CA HIS A 141 -5.85 0.15 1.93
C HIS A 141 -5.60 -1.06 2.85
N LEU A 142 -5.17 -2.21 2.33
CA LEU A 142 -4.84 -3.35 3.17
C LEU A 142 -3.66 -3.02 4.09
N CYS A 143 -3.96 -2.79 5.38
CA CYS A 143 -2.97 -2.49 6.40
C CYS A 143 -3.28 -3.27 7.68
N VAL A 144 -2.24 -3.68 8.41
CA VAL A 144 -2.35 -4.31 9.74
C VAL A 144 -1.34 -3.64 10.67
N ALA A 145 -1.78 -3.34 11.90
CA ALA A 145 -0.96 -2.76 12.96
C ALA A 145 0.27 -3.63 13.22
N SER A 146 1.44 -3.03 13.38
CA SER A 146 2.73 -3.71 13.45
C SER A 146 2.77 -4.85 14.48
N GLY A 147 2.24 -4.63 15.68
CA GLY A 147 2.15 -5.64 16.75
C GLY A 147 1.19 -6.81 16.48
N TRP A 148 0.31 -6.67 15.49
CA TRP A 148 -0.69 -7.67 15.11
C TRP A 148 -0.35 -8.39 13.79
N ARG A 149 0.81 -8.10 13.19
CA ARG A 149 1.31 -8.78 11.99
C ARG A 149 1.74 -10.21 12.31
N HIS A 150 1.89 -11.02 11.26
CA HIS A 150 2.25 -12.44 11.35
C HIS A 150 1.23 -13.34 12.06
N GLN A 151 0.06 -12.81 12.44
CA GLN A 151 -1.05 -13.57 13.04
C GLN A 151 -2.14 -13.97 12.03
N GLY A 152 -1.88 -13.80 10.72
CA GLY A 152 -2.83 -14.18 9.66
C GLY A 152 -3.95 -13.17 9.40
N ILE A 153 -4.01 -12.03 10.10
CA ILE A 153 -5.06 -11.01 9.95
C ILE A 153 -5.17 -10.50 8.51
N ALA A 154 -4.06 -10.12 7.88
CA ALA A 154 -4.07 -9.66 6.48
C ALA A 154 -4.59 -10.75 5.53
N LYS A 155 -4.25 -12.02 5.79
CA LYS A 155 -4.75 -13.16 5.02
C LYS A 155 -6.26 -13.32 5.19
N ALA A 156 -6.76 -13.18 6.41
CA ALA A 156 -8.19 -13.24 6.71
C ALA A 156 -8.95 -12.09 6.03
N LEU A 157 -8.44 -10.85 6.09
CA LEU A 157 -9.01 -9.70 5.39
C LEU A 157 -9.08 -9.92 3.88
N VAL A 158 -8.01 -10.40 3.25
CA VAL A 158 -8.02 -10.72 1.81
C VAL A 158 -9.03 -11.82 1.49
N ARG A 159 -9.16 -12.85 2.33
CA ARG A 159 -10.20 -13.89 2.15
C ARG A 159 -11.60 -13.33 2.23
N THR A 160 -11.87 -12.42 3.16
CA THR A 160 -13.16 -11.72 3.26
C THR A 160 -13.45 -10.95 1.98
N VAL A 161 -12.47 -10.25 1.41
CA VAL A 161 -12.60 -9.56 0.13
C VAL A 161 -12.91 -10.53 -1.02
N LEU A 162 -12.16 -11.63 -1.14
CA LEU A 162 -12.36 -12.61 -2.20
C LEU A 162 -13.73 -13.27 -2.10
N GLN A 163 -14.21 -13.56 -0.89
CA GLN A 163 -15.55 -14.11 -0.67
C GLN A 163 -16.61 -13.09 -1.06
N PHE A 164 -16.49 -11.84 -0.61
CA PHE A 164 -17.42 -10.77 -1.00
C PHE A 164 -17.46 -10.57 -2.52
N ALA A 165 -16.30 -10.59 -3.19
CA ALA A 165 -16.22 -10.47 -4.64
C ALA A 165 -16.96 -11.61 -5.35
N ARG A 166 -16.82 -12.85 -4.85
CA ARG A 166 -17.57 -14.01 -5.33
C ARG A 166 -19.07 -13.84 -5.12
N ASP A 167 -19.49 -13.46 -3.92
CA ASP A 167 -20.91 -13.31 -3.56
C ASP A 167 -21.59 -12.20 -4.39
N GLN A 168 -20.85 -11.14 -4.70
CA GLN A 168 -21.32 -10.06 -5.57
C GLN A 168 -21.26 -10.40 -7.07
N GLY A 169 -20.64 -11.53 -7.45
CA GLY A 169 -20.55 -11.99 -8.83
C GLY A 169 -19.44 -11.33 -9.65
N TYR A 170 -18.38 -10.81 -9.02
CA TYR A 170 -17.21 -10.31 -9.73
C TYR A 170 -16.38 -11.45 -10.33
N ARG A 171 -15.73 -11.19 -11.47
CA ARG A 171 -14.84 -12.18 -12.13
C ARG A 171 -13.42 -12.14 -11.61
N GLN A 172 -12.93 -10.97 -11.23
CA GLN A 172 -11.57 -10.79 -10.76
C GLN A 172 -11.43 -9.71 -9.68
N VAL A 173 -10.44 -9.91 -8.82
CA VAL A 173 -10.00 -8.92 -7.83
C VAL A 173 -8.63 -8.40 -8.22
N VAL A 174 -8.50 -7.08 -8.34
CA VAL A 174 -7.25 -6.41 -8.74
C VAL A 174 -6.70 -5.57 -7.59
N LEU A 175 -5.38 -5.39 -7.54
CA LEU A 175 -4.75 -4.48 -6.59
C LEU A 175 -3.45 -3.94 -7.13
N ILE A 176 -3.04 -2.79 -6.60
CA ILE A 176 -1.77 -2.13 -6.94
C ILE A 176 -0.96 -1.99 -5.66
N THR A 177 0.29 -2.42 -5.68
CA THR A 177 1.20 -2.34 -4.53
C THR A 177 2.60 -1.95 -4.96
N SER A 178 3.36 -1.24 -4.11
CA SER A 178 4.77 -0.93 -4.37
C SER A 178 5.65 -2.18 -4.28
N VAL A 179 6.71 -2.25 -5.09
CA VAL A 179 7.71 -3.34 -5.00
C VAL A 179 8.45 -3.40 -3.65
N LEU A 180 8.47 -2.30 -2.90
CA LEU A 180 9.10 -2.26 -1.57
C LEU A 180 8.25 -2.88 -0.47
N GLN A 181 6.95 -3.13 -0.72
CA GLN A 181 6.06 -3.77 0.24
C GLN A 181 6.20 -5.29 0.19
N HIS A 182 7.40 -5.80 0.50
CA HIS A 182 7.76 -7.21 0.32
C HIS A 182 6.80 -8.18 1.02
N SER A 183 6.34 -7.85 2.23
CA SER A 183 5.37 -8.66 2.98
C SER A 183 4.01 -8.76 2.25
N ALA A 184 3.56 -7.66 1.63
CA ALA A 184 2.32 -7.65 0.86
C ALA A 184 2.47 -8.46 -0.44
N LEU A 185 3.59 -8.29 -1.16
CA LEU A 185 3.88 -9.10 -2.36
C LEU A 185 3.83 -10.60 -2.07
N ALA A 186 4.50 -11.04 -1.00
CA ALA A 186 4.53 -12.44 -0.60
C ALA A 186 3.14 -12.94 -0.18
N LEU A 187 2.35 -12.12 0.53
CA LEU A 187 0.97 -12.44 0.89
C LEU A 187 0.11 -12.68 -0.36
N TYR A 188 0.12 -11.74 -1.31
CA TYR A 188 -0.72 -11.83 -2.51
C TYR A 188 -0.33 -13.03 -3.37
N GLN A 189 0.96 -13.26 -3.59
CA GLN A 189 1.43 -14.44 -4.34
C GLN A 189 1.02 -15.75 -3.68
N ARG A 190 1.15 -15.87 -2.34
CA ARG A 190 0.71 -17.06 -1.59
C ARG A 190 -0.81 -17.24 -1.60
N MET A 191 -1.55 -16.17 -1.79
CA MET A 191 -3.01 -16.17 -1.91
C MET A 191 -3.48 -16.47 -3.34
N GLY A 192 -2.58 -16.65 -4.30
CA GLY A 192 -2.91 -16.98 -5.69
C GLY A 192 -3.05 -15.79 -6.62
N PHE A 193 -2.72 -14.57 -6.17
CA PHE A 193 -2.69 -13.41 -7.07
C PHE A 193 -1.49 -13.49 -8.03
N GLN A 194 -1.73 -13.16 -9.28
CA GLN A 194 -0.74 -13.14 -10.34
C GLN A 194 -0.28 -11.71 -10.62
N LYS A 195 1.03 -11.50 -10.81
CA LYS A 195 1.59 -10.21 -11.21
C LYS A 195 1.34 -10.00 -12.69
N THR A 196 0.78 -8.86 -13.08
CA THR A 196 0.46 -8.56 -14.47
C THR A 196 1.37 -7.48 -15.06
N HIS A 197 1.34 -6.27 -14.50
CA HIS A 197 2.06 -5.12 -15.05
C HIS A 197 2.83 -4.37 -13.97
N GLN A 198 3.96 -3.74 -14.34
CA GLN A 198 4.70 -2.81 -13.50
C GLN A 198 4.68 -1.40 -14.10
N PHE A 199 4.41 -0.38 -13.30
CA PHE A 199 4.36 1.00 -13.75
C PHE A 199 4.70 1.95 -12.61
N PHE A 200 5.01 3.21 -12.94
CA PHE A 200 5.20 4.24 -11.92
C PHE A 200 3.88 4.99 -11.69
N PHE A 201 3.37 4.97 -10.46
CA PHE A 201 2.11 5.61 -10.13
C PHE A 201 2.12 7.14 -10.36
N SER A 202 3.27 7.79 -10.20
CA SER A 202 3.46 9.20 -10.59
C SER A 202 4.93 9.54 -10.79
N LEU A 203 5.21 10.76 -11.28
CA LEU A 203 6.57 11.27 -11.45
C LEU A 203 7.39 11.19 -10.15
N SER A 204 6.74 11.44 -9.00
CA SER A 204 7.41 11.39 -7.69
C SER A 204 7.90 9.99 -7.32
N TRP A 205 7.18 8.93 -7.73
CA TRP A 205 7.61 7.54 -7.57
C TRP A 205 8.73 7.16 -8.54
N ARG A 206 8.69 7.71 -9.77
CA ARG A 206 9.74 7.53 -10.78
C ARG A 206 11.07 8.12 -10.33
N LEU A 207 11.06 9.29 -9.68
CA LEU A 207 12.27 9.95 -9.17
C LEU A 207 13.01 9.11 -8.13
N ILE A 208 12.29 8.31 -7.34
CA ILE A 208 12.89 7.42 -6.34
C ILE A 208 13.03 5.97 -6.84
N ALA A 209 12.81 5.74 -8.14
CA ALA A 209 12.94 4.45 -8.81
C ALA A 209 12.11 3.31 -8.16
N ILE A 210 10.95 3.62 -7.59
CA ILE A 210 10.05 2.62 -7.00
C ILE A 210 8.86 2.37 -7.93
N PRO A 211 8.85 1.25 -8.68
CA PRO A 211 7.67 0.85 -9.43
C PRO A 211 6.56 0.30 -8.52
N SER A 212 5.33 0.45 -8.99
CA SER A 212 4.16 -0.26 -8.51
C SER A 212 3.90 -1.49 -9.38
N VAL A 213 3.37 -2.55 -8.78
CA VAL A 213 3.00 -3.80 -9.41
C VAL A 213 1.50 -3.95 -9.30
N MET A 214 0.85 -4.24 -10.43
CA MET A 214 -0.54 -4.68 -10.46
C MET A 214 -0.61 -6.19 -10.28
N PHE A 215 -1.53 -6.62 -9.43
CA PHE A 215 -1.87 -8.01 -9.22
C PHE A 215 -3.33 -8.26 -9.57
N VAL A 216 -3.60 -9.43 -10.13
CA VAL A 216 -4.93 -9.89 -10.49
C VAL A 216 -5.17 -11.27 -9.89
N TYR A 217 -6.35 -11.47 -9.32
CA TYR A 217 -6.85 -12.76 -8.86
C TYR A 217 -8.12 -13.09 -9.62
N HIS A 218 -8.10 -14.19 -10.37
CA HIS A 218 -9.29 -14.67 -11.07
C HIS A 218 -10.12 -15.54 -10.13
N LEU A 219 -11.40 -15.18 -9.97
CA LEU A 219 -12.33 -15.96 -9.18
C LEU A 219 -12.74 -17.20 -9.98
N PRO A 220 -12.76 -18.41 -9.36
CA PRO A 220 -13.26 -19.60 -10.05
C PRO A 220 -14.71 -19.37 -10.46
N SER A 221 -15.04 -19.60 -11.73
CA SER A 221 -16.42 -19.54 -12.22
C SER A 221 -17.28 -20.53 -11.44
N ALA A 222 -18.49 -20.11 -11.06
CA ALA A 222 -19.44 -20.94 -10.30
C ALA A 222 -19.78 -22.28 -10.99
N GLN A 223 -19.52 -22.40 -12.31
CA GLN A 223 -19.72 -23.64 -13.07
C GLN A 223 -18.68 -24.74 -12.81
N ALA A 224 -17.54 -24.45 -12.17
CA ALA A 224 -16.52 -25.48 -11.91
C ALA A 224 -16.81 -26.34 -10.67
N SER A 225 -17.74 -25.94 -9.80
CA SER A 225 -18.08 -26.69 -8.57
C SER A 225 -19.19 -27.74 -8.76
N GLN A 226 -19.87 -27.78 -9.91
CA GLN A 226 -20.91 -28.78 -10.20
C GLN A 226 -20.42 -29.96 -11.09
N ALA A 227 -19.13 -30.02 -11.40
CA ALA A 227 -18.54 -31.11 -12.18
C ALA A 227 -17.78 -32.15 -11.32
N GLN A 228 -17.93 -32.10 -10.00
CA GLN A 228 -17.28 -33.03 -9.05
C GLN A 228 -18.25 -33.65 -8.02
N GLU A 229 -19.57 -33.60 -8.25
CA GLU A 229 -20.55 -34.45 -7.55
C GLU A 229 -21.18 -35.45 -8.52
#